data_AF-A0A6L8ME52-F1
#
_entry.id   AF-A0A6L8ME52-F1
#
_cell.length_a   1.000
_cell.length_b   1.000
_cell.length_c   1.000
_cell.angle_alpha   90.00
_cell.angle_beta   90.00
_cell.angle_gamma   90.00
#
_symmetry.space_group_name_H-M   'P 1'
#
loop_
_entity.id
_entity.type
_entity.pdbx_description
1 polymer ?
#
loop_
_entity_poly.entity_id
_entity_poly.type
_entity_poly.pdbx_seq_one_letter_code
_entity_poly.pdbx_strand_id
1 'polypeptide(L)'
;METVTESRWQELPGQLNAAVAPDYRAQLAKRIASLMPHADQPDDVAMSLNSVRSLLQFLARHPELKCPEMTVTPSGDIYASWQKDRSCVFSVQFMDNGQARFVVLRLESAEQLSGLTSPVSLMATVAPLNVMAWAGNER
;
A
#
# COMPACT_ATOMS: atom_id res chain seq x y z
N MET A 1 -24.95 15.77 -12.13
CA MET A 1 -23.58 16.31 -12.28
C MET A 1 -22.66 15.32 -11.60
N GLU A 2 -22.52 14.15 -12.22
CA GLU A 2 -21.89 12.95 -11.66
C GLU A 2 -21.21 12.27 -12.85
N THR A 3 -19.94 11.86 -12.72
CA THR A 3 -19.22 10.84 -13.56
C THR A 3 -17.69 10.97 -13.48
N VAL A 4 -17.13 12.07 -12.96
CA VAL A 4 -15.66 12.26 -12.98
C VAL A 4 -14.93 11.36 -11.96
N THR A 5 -15.57 11.04 -10.83
CA THR A 5 -14.97 10.19 -9.80
C THR A 5 -14.95 8.72 -10.23
N GLU A 6 -16.07 8.19 -10.74
CA GLU A 6 -16.24 6.78 -11.07
C GLU A 6 -15.38 6.32 -12.26
N SER A 7 -15.21 7.19 -13.26
CA SER A 7 -14.38 6.89 -14.44
C SER A 7 -12.89 6.73 -14.10
N ARG A 8 -12.40 7.45 -13.10
CA ARG A 8 -10.99 7.40 -12.66
C ARG A 8 -10.66 6.13 -11.88
N TRP A 9 -11.65 5.52 -11.23
CA TRP A 9 -11.49 4.23 -10.53
C TRP A 9 -11.40 3.05 -11.51
N GLN A 10 -12.06 3.17 -12.68
CA GLN A 10 -12.03 2.15 -13.73
C GLN A 10 -10.64 1.99 -14.37
N GLU A 11 -9.79 3.02 -14.33
CA GLU A 11 -8.46 3.00 -14.93
C GLU A 11 -7.35 2.46 -14.00
N LEU A 12 -7.60 2.43 -12.68
CA LEU A 12 -6.61 2.01 -11.68
C LEU A 12 -6.13 0.55 -11.84
N PRO A 13 -7.00 -0.44 -12.10
CA PRO A 13 -6.57 -1.82 -12.33
C PRO A 13 -5.63 -1.96 -13.54
N GLY A 14 -5.81 -1.12 -14.56
CA GLY A 14 -5.00 -1.11 -15.78
C GLY A 14 -3.59 -0.53 -15.60
N GLN A 15 -3.34 0.22 -14.52
CA GLN A 15 -2.01 0.78 -14.21
C GLN A 15 -1.06 -0.26 -13.57
N LEU A 16 -1.55 -1.44 -13.20
CA LEU A 16 -0.71 -2.54 -12.76
C LEU A 16 0.09 -3.07 -13.96
N ASN A 17 1.38 -2.74 -13.99
CA ASN A 17 2.31 -2.97 -15.10
C ASN A 17 2.60 -4.47 -15.35
N ALA A 18 2.98 -4.84 -16.58
CA ALA A 18 3.34 -6.18 -17.06
C ALA A 18 4.32 -6.97 -16.15
N ALA A 19 5.09 -6.28 -15.30
CA ALA A 19 6.12 -6.82 -14.41
C ALA A 19 5.58 -7.58 -13.18
N VAL A 20 4.31 -7.41 -12.83
CA VAL A 20 3.72 -8.05 -11.64
C VAL A 20 2.98 -9.33 -12.07
N ALA A 21 3.22 -10.45 -11.38
CA ALA A 21 2.62 -11.75 -11.68
C ALA A 21 1.07 -11.65 -11.75
N PRO A 22 0.39 -12.40 -12.66
CA PRO A 22 -1.05 -12.29 -12.86
C PRO A 22 -1.86 -12.51 -11.57
N ASP A 23 -1.48 -13.49 -10.76
CA ASP A 23 -2.15 -13.82 -9.49
C ASP A 23 -2.02 -12.69 -8.47
N TYR A 24 -0.87 -12.03 -8.42
CA TYR A 24 -0.65 -10.88 -7.55
C TYR A 24 -1.55 -9.71 -7.93
N ARG A 25 -1.69 -9.43 -9.24
CA ARG A 25 -2.58 -8.36 -9.71
C ARG A 25 -4.03 -8.64 -9.39
N ALA A 26 -4.48 -9.87 -9.61
CA ALA A 26 -5.85 -10.26 -9.29
C ALA A 26 -6.13 -10.13 -7.78
N GLN A 27 -5.18 -10.54 -6.93
CA GLN A 27 -5.29 -10.41 -5.48
C GLN A 27 -5.34 -8.93 -5.05
N LEU A 28 -4.45 -8.10 -5.59
CA LEU A 28 -4.40 -6.68 -5.27
C LEU A 28 -5.66 -5.94 -5.74
N ALA A 29 -6.12 -6.19 -6.96
CA ALA A 29 -7.35 -5.63 -7.50
C ALA A 29 -8.56 -6.00 -6.64
N LYS A 30 -8.67 -7.28 -6.23
CA LYS A 30 -9.73 -7.73 -5.32
C LYS A 30 -9.69 -7.00 -3.98
N ARG A 31 -8.49 -6.80 -3.40
CA ARG A 31 -8.36 -6.08 -2.13
C ARG A 31 -8.73 -4.59 -2.26
N ILE A 32 -8.27 -3.91 -3.31
CA ILE A 32 -8.64 -2.51 -3.56
C ILE A 32 -10.16 -2.39 -3.74
N ALA A 33 -10.76 -3.30 -4.53
CA ALA A 33 -12.19 -3.31 -4.74
C ALA A 33 -12.98 -3.51 -3.44
N SER A 34 -12.51 -4.36 -2.52
CA SER A 34 -13.14 -4.56 -1.21
C SER A 34 -12.99 -3.37 -0.26
N LEU A 35 -12.07 -2.45 -0.54
CA LEU A 35 -11.87 -1.24 0.26
C LEU A 35 -12.66 -0.05 -0.29
N MET A 36 -13.21 -0.15 -1.51
CA MET A 36 -14.00 0.95 -2.08
C MET A 36 -15.27 1.14 -1.25
N PRO A 37 -15.60 2.39 -0.87
CA PRO A 37 -16.80 2.66 -0.09
C PRO A 37 -18.03 2.17 -0.85
N HIS A 38 -18.93 1.50 -0.13
CA HIS A 38 -20.24 1.14 -0.64
C HIS A 38 -21.13 2.39 -0.54
N ALA A 39 -21.71 2.81 -1.67
CA ALA A 39 -22.50 4.04 -1.77
C ALA A 39 -23.68 4.13 -0.77
N ASP A 40 -24.03 3.02 -0.13
CA ASP A 40 -25.19 2.89 0.77
C ASP A 40 -24.84 3.11 2.27
N GLN A 41 -23.57 3.36 2.63
CA GLN A 41 -23.19 3.58 4.04
C GLN A 41 -22.85 5.07 4.30
N PRO A 42 -23.61 5.76 5.17
CA PRO A 42 -23.40 7.19 5.45
C PRO A 42 -22.09 7.52 6.18
N ASP A 43 -21.45 6.52 6.79
CA ASP A 43 -20.17 6.65 7.51
C ASP A 43 -18.95 6.22 6.67
N ASP A 44 -19.15 5.86 5.40
CA ASP A 44 -18.06 5.37 4.56
C ASP A 44 -17.10 6.51 4.18
N VAL A 45 -15.86 6.38 4.62
CA VAL A 45 -14.81 7.36 4.33
C VAL A 45 -14.40 7.25 2.86
N ALA A 46 -14.52 8.35 2.12
CA ALA A 46 -14.07 8.41 0.74
C ALA A 46 -12.57 8.11 0.64
N MET A 47 -12.23 7.03 -0.07
CA MET A 47 -10.86 6.62 -0.31
C MET A 47 -10.13 7.63 -1.21
N SER A 48 -8.91 8.01 -0.83
CA SER A 48 -8.06 8.91 -1.59
C SER A 48 -7.49 8.22 -2.83
N LEU A 49 -7.91 8.68 -4.02
CA LEU A 49 -7.39 8.20 -5.29
C LEU A 49 -5.87 8.40 -5.42
N ASN A 50 -5.32 9.48 -4.85
CA ASN A 50 -3.89 9.75 -4.86
C ASN A 50 -3.12 8.76 -3.99
N SER A 51 -3.68 8.40 -2.84
CA SER A 51 -3.12 7.37 -1.96
C SER A 51 -3.06 6.02 -2.66
N VAL A 52 -4.16 5.60 -3.30
CA VAL A 52 -4.22 4.34 -4.07
C VAL A 52 -3.19 4.33 -5.20
N ARG A 53 -3.11 5.43 -5.96
CA ARG A 53 -2.11 5.56 -7.04
C ARG A 53 -0.69 5.44 -6.51
N SER A 54 -0.40 6.05 -5.36
CA SER A 54 0.91 5.98 -4.71
C SER A 54 1.28 4.56 -4.28
N LEU A 55 0.33 3.83 -3.69
CA LEU A 55 0.48 2.41 -3.37
C LEU A 55 0.76 1.59 -4.64
N LEU A 56 -0.07 1.73 -5.69
CA LEU A 56 0.08 0.95 -6.92
C LEU A 56 1.44 1.19 -7.59
N GLN A 57 1.87 2.45 -7.65
CA GLN A 57 3.19 2.80 -8.19
C GLN A 57 4.34 2.26 -7.32
N PHE A 58 4.17 2.26 -6.00
CA PHE A 58 5.15 1.68 -5.09
C PHE A 58 5.29 0.18 -5.30
N LEU A 59 4.17 -0.56 -5.34
CA LEU A 59 4.17 -2.01 -5.57
C LEU A 59 4.70 -2.38 -6.97
N ALA A 60 4.40 -1.58 -8.00
CA ALA A 60 4.93 -1.80 -9.34
C ALA A 60 6.45 -1.62 -9.44
N ARG A 61 7.06 -0.78 -8.58
CA ARG A 61 8.51 -0.57 -8.50
C ARG A 61 9.22 -1.64 -7.65
N HIS A 62 8.48 -2.32 -6.78
CA HIS A 62 9.01 -3.32 -5.85
C HIS A 62 8.22 -4.63 -5.99
N PRO A 63 8.26 -5.28 -7.17
CA PRO A 63 7.46 -6.48 -7.45
C PRO A 63 7.88 -7.68 -6.60
N GLU A 64 9.01 -7.61 -5.89
CA GLU A 64 9.42 -8.66 -4.98
C GLU A 64 8.64 -8.63 -3.66
N LEU A 65 7.95 -7.53 -3.31
CA LEU A 65 7.12 -7.44 -2.11
C LEU A 65 5.90 -8.38 -2.19
N LYS A 66 5.55 -9.00 -1.06
CA LYS A 66 4.27 -9.71 -0.89
C LYS A 66 3.10 -8.74 -1.08
N CYS A 67 1.91 -9.28 -1.33
CA CYS A 67 0.69 -8.47 -1.34
C CYS A 67 0.41 -8.00 0.10
N PRO A 68 0.41 -6.68 0.38
CA PRO A 68 0.23 -6.17 1.74
C PRO A 68 -1.21 -6.35 2.21
N GLU A 69 -1.41 -6.54 3.51
CA GLU A 69 -2.68 -6.23 4.16
C GLU A 69 -2.98 -4.74 4.01
N MET A 70 -4.23 -4.39 3.73
CA MET A 70 -4.60 -3.01 3.42
C MET A 70 -5.88 -2.60 4.11
N THR A 71 -5.93 -1.35 4.56
CA THR A 71 -7.12 -0.71 5.14
C THR A 71 -7.20 0.75 4.69
N VAL A 72 -8.39 1.34 4.79
CA VAL A 72 -8.59 2.78 4.62
C VAL A 72 -8.56 3.41 6.01
N THR A 73 -7.73 4.44 6.18
CA THR A 73 -7.68 5.24 7.40
C THR A 73 -8.92 6.14 7.52
N PRO A 74 -9.25 6.66 8.72
CA PRO A 74 -10.34 7.63 8.87
C PRO A 74 -10.18 8.91 8.02
N SER A 75 -8.97 9.20 7.55
CA SER A 75 -8.67 10.33 6.66
C SER A 75 -8.83 9.99 5.18
N GLY A 76 -9.17 8.75 4.82
CA GLY A 76 -9.30 8.29 3.44
C GLY A 76 -8.00 7.78 2.81
N ASP A 77 -6.87 7.88 3.50
CA ASP A 77 -5.60 7.32 3.03
C ASP A 77 -5.57 5.80 3.10
N ILE A 78 -4.83 5.16 2.21
CA ILE A 78 -4.51 3.73 2.26
C ILE A 78 -3.37 3.48 3.24
N TYR A 79 -3.63 2.59 4.18
CA TYR A 79 -2.62 1.96 5.01
C TYR A 79 -2.33 0.56 4.46
N ALA A 80 -1.04 0.25 4.28
CA ALA A 80 -0.55 -1.04 3.83
C ALA A 80 0.42 -1.63 4.85
N SER A 81 0.33 -2.92 5.16
CA SER A 81 1.20 -3.61 6.11
C SER A 81 1.71 -4.94 5.55
N TRP A 82 3.01 -5.15 5.73
CA TRP A 82 3.71 -6.40 5.53
C TRP A 82 4.17 -6.90 6.88
N GLN A 83 3.83 -8.14 7.22
CA GLN A 83 4.22 -8.75 8.48
C GLN A 83 4.86 -10.09 8.19
N LYS A 84 6.01 -10.34 8.81
CA LYS A 84 6.53 -11.69 8.98
C LYS A 84 6.29 -12.00 10.45
N ASP A 85 5.29 -12.86 10.67
CA ASP A 85 4.80 -13.26 11.99
C ASP A 85 4.59 -12.07 12.95
N ARG A 86 4.83 -12.24 14.26
CA ARG A 86 4.68 -11.17 15.26
C ARG A 86 5.98 -10.39 15.48
N SER A 87 7.08 -10.78 14.85
CA SER A 87 8.42 -10.22 15.11
C SER A 87 8.76 -9.05 14.20
N CYS A 88 8.25 -9.02 12.97
CA CYS A 88 8.61 -8.02 11.96
C CYS A 88 7.37 -7.37 11.36
N VAL A 89 7.27 -6.04 11.46
CA VAL A 89 6.17 -5.26 10.88
C VAL A 89 6.75 -4.13 10.05
N PHE A 90 6.31 -4.03 8.79
CA PHE A 90 6.58 -2.89 7.92
C PHE A 90 5.23 -2.36 7.50
N SER A 91 4.94 -1.12 7.88
CA SER A 91 3.66 -0.49 7.58
C SER A 91 3.86 0.87 6.98
N VAL A 92 2.98 1.23 6.04
CA VAL A 92 3.06 2.45 5.26
C VAL A 92 1.66 3.02 5.09
N GLN A 93 1.45 4.25 5.52
CA GLN A 93 0.30 5.07 5.16
C GLN A 93 0.70 5.92 3.96
N PHE A 94 0.09 5.65 2.80
CA PHE A 94 0.24 6.46 1.60
C PHE A 94 -0.71 7.64 1.69
N MET A 95 -0.18 8.85 1.77
CA MET A 95 -0.99 10.04 2.01
C MET A 95 -1.47 10.67 0.69
N ASP A 96 -2.62 11.33 0.72
CA ASP A 96 -3.19 12.07 -0.40
C ASP A 96 -2.26 13.15 -1.01
N ASN A 97 -1.37 13.70 -0.18
CA ASN A 97 -0.38 14.71 -0.53
C ASN A 97 0.88 14.14 -1.22
N GLY A 98 0.93 12.83 -1.47
CA GLY A 98 2.04 12.15 -2.12
C GLY A 98 3.19 11.76 -1.21
N GLN A 99 3.07 11.95 0.11
CA GLN A 99 4.02 11.43 1.10
C GLN A 99 3.64 10.02 1.56
N ALA A 100 4.59 9.36 2.21
CA ALA A 100 4.44 8.07 2.84
C ALA A 100 4.92 8.17 4.30
N ARG A 101 4.00 7.98 5.25
CA ARG A 101 4.36 7.78 6.66
C ARG A 101 4.60 6.29 6.87
N PHE A 102 5.73 5.93 7.45
CA PHE A 102 6.09 4.53 7.60
C PHE A 102 6.55 4.19 9.01
N VAL A 103 6.44 2.92 9.34
CA VAL A 103 6.98 2.30 10.54
C VAL A 103 7.55 0.94 10.16
N VAL A 104 8.76 0.65 10.63
CA VAL A 104 9.39 -0.66 10.62
C VAL A 104 9.70 -1.04 12.06
N LEU A 105 9.25 -2.22 12.48
CA LEU A 105 9.51 -2.80 13.79
C LEU A 105 10.14 -4.17 13.60
N ARG A 106 11.19 -4.46 14.37
CA ARG A 106 11.83 -5.76 14.44
C ARG A 106 12.07 -6.10 15.91
N LEU A 107 11.14 -6.85 16.48
CA LEU A 107 11.07 -7.08 17.93
C LEU A 107 12.25 -7.90 18.46
N GLU A 108 12.75 -8.87 17.69
CA GLU A 108 13.87 -9.73 18.11
C GLU A 108 15.16 -8.94 18.35
N SER A 109 15.41 -7.90 17.55
CA SER A 109 16.57 -7.01 17.68
C SER A 109 16.26 -5.70 18.40
N ALA A 110 15.00 -5.49 18.82
CA ALA A 110 14.48 -4.22 19.33
C ALA A 110 14.78 -3.01 18.41
N GLU A 111 14.88 -3.25 17.10
CA GLU A 111 15.11 -2.20 16.12
C GLU A 111 13.78 -1.60 15.66
N GLN A 112 13.75 -0.27 15.59
CA GLN A 112 12.60 0.48 15.10
C GLN A 112 13.08 1.62 14.21
N LEU A 113 12.39 1.82 13.10
CA LEU A 113 12.56 2.99 12.25
C LEU A 113 11.18 3.49 11.82
N SER A 114 10.90 4.76 12.04
CA SER A 114 9.68 5.40 11.55
C SER A 114 9.98 6.78 11.01
N GLY A 115 9.10 7.27 10.15
CA GLY A 115 9.29 8.60 9.59
C GLY A 115 8.29 8.93 8.49
N LEU A 116 8.60 10.03 7.81
CA LEU A 116 7.85 10.55 6.68
C LEU A 116 8.82 10.70 5.51
N THR A 117 8.47 10.15 4.36
CA THR A 117 9.30 10.17 3.15
C THR A 117 8.42 10.18 1.90
N SER A 118 9.02 10.16 0.71
CA SER A 118 8.27 9.92 -0.53
C SER A 118 8.14 8.41 -0.79
N PRO A 119 7.08 7.93 -1.44
CA PRO A 119 6.97 6.53 -1.87
C PRO A 119 8.18 6.07 -2.71
N VAL A 120 8.81 6.97 -3.46
CA VAL A 120 9.99 6.67 -4.28
C VAL A 120 11.23 6.42 -3.43
N SER A 121 11.40 7.17 -2.35
CA SER A 121 12.58 7.07 -1.46
C SER A 121 12.41 6.02 -0.37
N LEU A 122 11.18 5.54 -0.14
CA LEU A 122 10.83 4.71 1.01
C LEU A 122 11.71 3.47 1.16
N MET A 123 11.91 2.68 0.09
CA MET A 123 12.73 1.48 0.18
C MET A 123 14.20 1.76 0.48
N ALA A 124 14.74 2.87 -0.02
CA ALA A 124 16.08 3.30 0.33
C ALA A 124 16.18 3.74 1.80
N THR A 125 15.13 4.40 2.32
CA THR A 125 15.05 4.81 3.74
C THR A 125 15.02 3.61 4.69
N VAL A 126 14.28 2.55 4.35
CA VAL A 126 14.14 1.37 5.22
C VAL A 126 15.17 0.26 4.95
N ALA A 127 16.06 0.45 3.97
CA ALA A 127 17.11 -0.51 3.60
C ALA A 127 17.98 -0.98 4.77
N PRO A 128 18.37 -0.13 5.76
CA PRO A 128 19.18 -0.58 6.89
C PRO A 128 18.56 -1.71 7.73
N LEU A 129 17.23 -1.84 7.73
CA LEU A 129 16.52 -2.89 8.47
C LEU A 129 16.20 -4.12 7.61
N ASN A 130 16.75 -4.19 6.40
CA ASN A 130 16.62 -5.33 5.48
C ASN A 130 15.17 -5.80 5.29
N VAL A 131 14.23 -4.85 5.16
CA VAL A 131 12.78 -5.10 5.04
C VAL A 131 12.45 -6.13 3.94
N MET A 132 13.19 -6.08 2.83
CA MET A 132 12.98 -6.97 1.69
C MET A 132 13.17 -8.46 2.03
N ALA A 133 14.01 -8.80 3.02
CA ALA A 133 14.26 -10.18 3.38
C ALA A 133 13.05 -10.90 4.00
N TRP A 134 12.02 -10.17 4.42
CA TRP A 134 10.85 -10.74 5.07
C TRP A 134 9.50 -10.21 4.56
N ALA A 135 9.44 -8.95 4.13
CA ALA A 135 8.28 -8.38 3.44
C ALA A 135 8.18 -8.85 1.98
N GLY A 136 9.28 -9.36 1.41
CA GLY A 136 9.34 -9.94 0.08
C GLY A 136 8.73 -11.34 -0.01
N ASN A 137 8.38 -11.79 -1.22
CA ASN A 137 8.08 -13.18 -1.53
C ASN A 137 9.35 -14.01 -1.37
N GLU A 138 9.24 -15.16 -0.69
CA GLU A 138 10.31 -16.15 -0.68
C GLU A 138 10.45 -16.67 -2.12
N ARG A 139 11.65 -16.55 -2.69
CA ARG A 139 12.03 -17.23 -3.93
C ARG A 139 12.72 -18.52 -3.58
#